data_AF-A0AAU7CVG2-F1
#
_entry.id   AF-A0AAU7CVG2-F1
#
_cell.length_a   1.000
_cell.length_b   1.000
_cell.length_c   1.000
_cell.angle_alpha   90.00
_cell.angle_beta   90.00
_cell.angle_gamma   90.00
#
_symmetry.space_group_name_H-M   'P 1'
#
loop_
_entity.id
_entity.type
_entity.pdbx_description
1 polymer ?
#
loop_
_entity_poly.entity_id
_entity_poly.type
_entity_poly.pdbx_seq_one_letter_code
_entity_poly.pdbx_strand_id
1 'polypeptide(L)'
;MKVVGNERRPDWPKLGPSIIIATALIVAIRTAKWVARSSADAQFSDVDVDLDKEVSFAARISIRVMHELLRRHESLFPQRVVPTYEGGSEEDSPP
;
A
#
# COMPACT_ATOMS: atom_id res chain seq x y z
N MET A 1 18.40 -25.07 8.18
CA MET A 1 17.83 -24.88 6.84
C MET A 1 18.96 -24.65 5.85
N LYS A 2 19.02 -25.45 4.78
CA LYS A 2 20.04 -25.32 3.72
C LYS A 2 19.50 -24.43 2.60
N VAL A 3 20.28 -23.44 2.15
CA VAL A 3 19.90 -22.56 1.04
C VAL A 3 20.12 -23.32 -0.27
N VAL A 4 19.07 -23.43 -1.08
CA VAL A 4 19.06 -24.17 -2.36
C VAL A 4 19.14 -23.21 -3.54
N GLY A 5 18.79 -21.95 -3.33
CA GLY A 5 18.78 -20.94 -4.37
C GLY A 5 18.44 -19.56 -3.83
N ASN A 6 18.27 -18.63 -4.76
CA ASN A 6 17.89 -17.25 -4.48
C ASN A 6 16.70 -16.90 -5.36
N GLU A 7 15.61 -16.41 -4.76
CA GLU A 7 14.43 -15.91 -5.45
C GLU A 7 14.40 -14.38 -5.41
N ARG A 8 13.92 -13.75 -6.48
CA ARG A 8 13.62 -12.31 -6.48
C ARG A 8 12.17 -12.11 -6.09
N ARG A 9 11.93 -11.32 -5.04
CA ARG A 9 10.58 -10.95 -4.60
C ARG A 9 10.45 -9.43 -4.50
N PRO A 10 9.24 -8.87 -4.64
CA PRO A 10 9.00 -7.45 -4.44
C PRO A 10 9.46 -6.98 -3.06
N ASP A 11 10.18 -5.87 -3.01
CA ASP A 11 10.67 -5.26 -1.78
C ASP A 11 9.57 -4.38 -1.16
N TRP A 12 8.62 -5.00 -0.46
CA TRP A 12 7.46 -4.33 0.15
C TRP A 12 7.81 -3.09 1.01
N PRO A 13 8.86 -3.11 1.87
CA PRO A 13 9.30 -1.90 2.58
C PRO A 13 9.64 -0.72 1.66
N LYS A 14 10.23 -0.97 0.49
CA LYS A 14 10.54 0.07 -0.50
C LYS A 14 9.31 0.53 -1.29
N LEU A 15 8.28 -0.31 -1.38
CA LEU A 15 7.01 0.03 -2.03
C LEU A 15 6.10 0.89 -1.17
N GLY A 16 6.20 0.78 0.17
CA GLY A 16 5.39 1.53 1.13
C GLY A 16 5.31 3.05 0.85
N PRO A 17 6.44 3.76 0.69
CA PRO A 17 6.42 5.19 0.38
C PRO A 17 5.65 5.55 -0.90
N SER A 18 5.71 4.70 -1.93
CA SER A 18 5.01 4.93 -3.19
C SER A 18 3.49 4.88 -3.01
N ILE A 19 3.00 3.95 -2.18
CA ILE A 19 1.57 3.85 -1.84
C ILE A 19 1.11 5.08 -1.06
N ILE A 20 1.92 5.54 -0.10
CA ILE A 20 1.60 6.73 0.72
C ILE A 20 1.48 7.96 -0.19
N ILE A 21 2.46 8.18 -1.07
CA ILE A 21 2.45 9.32 -2.00
C ILE A 21 1.24 9.24 -2.94
N ALA A 22 0.98 8.09 -3.56
CA ALA A 22 -0.18 7.90 -4.45
C ALA A 22 -1.51 8.16 -3.72
N THR A 23 -1.63 7.66 -2.49
CA THR A 23 -2.81 7.86 -1.65
C THR A 23 -3.00 9.34 -1.31
N ALA A 24 -1.94 10.02 -0.87
CA ALA A 24 -1.98 11.45 -0.56
C ALA A 24 -2.36 12.31 -1.78
N LEU A 25 -1.84 11.98 -2.97
CA LEU A 25 -2.19 12.66 -4.22
C LEU A 25 -3.67 12.47 -4.58
N ILE A 26 -4.22 11.26 -4.46
CA ILE A 26 -5.64 10.99 -4.72
C ILE A 26 -6.52 11.79 -3.75
N VAL A 27 -6.18 11.78 -2.45
CA VAL A 27 -6.90 12.58 -1.44
C VAL A 27 -6.85 14.06 -1.81
N ALA A 28 -5.66 14.61 -2.05
CA ALA A 28 -5.48 16.03 -2.39
C ALA A 28 -6.27 16.44 -3.63
N ILE A 29 -6.28 15.62 -4.70
CA ILE A 29 -7.05 15.91 -5.92
C ILE A 29 -8.56 15.89 -5.64
N ARG A 30 -9.04 14.91 -4.86
CA ARG A 30 -10.47 14.73 -4.59
C ARG A 30 -11.02 15.75 -3.59
N THR A 31 -10.19 16.22 -2.67
CA THR A 31 -10.55 17.21 -1.65
C THR A 31 -10.17 18.64 -2.02
N ALA A 32 -9.49 18.86 -3.15
CA ALA A 32 -9.03 20.19 -3.59
C ALA A 32 -10.12 21.27 -3.66
N LYS A 33 -11.39 20.86 -3.86
CA LYS A 33 -12.55 21.77 -3.96
C LYS A 33 -13.36 21.89 -2.67
N TRP A 34 -12.95 21.20 -1.60
CA TRP A 34 -13.64 21.27 -0.33
C TRP A 34 -13.37 22.64 0.28
N VAL A 35 -14.44 23.34 0.67
CA VAL A 35 -14.31 24.59 1.41
C VAL A 35 -13.53 24.27 2.69
N ALA A 36 -12.48 25.03 2.98
CA ALA A 36 -11.73 24.89 4.22
C ALA A 36 -12.68 25.10 5.40
N ARG A 37 -13.16 23.98 5.98
CA ARG A 37 -13.96 24.00 7.19
C ARG A 37 -12.99 24.28 8.33
N SER A 38 -12.68 25.56 8.58
CA SER A 38 -12.06 25.92 9.85
C SER A 38 -13.07 25.57 10.93
N SER A 39 -12.66 24.75 11.89
CA SER A 39 -13.39 24.41 13.09
C SER A 39 -13.83 25.68 13.84
N ALA A 40 -15.02 26.18 13.50
CA ALA A 40 -15.68 27.24 14.26
C ALA A 40 -16.23 26.70 15.59
N ASP A 41 -16.42 25.38 15.70
CA ASP A 41 -16.88 24.72 16.92
C ASP A 41 -15.76 23.89 17.53
N ALA A 42 -15.28 24.38 18.67
CA ALA A 42 -14.27 23.80 19.53
C ALA A 42 -14.79 22.56 20.30
N GLN A 43 -15.20 21.51 19.58
CA GLN A 43 -15.45 20.19 20.15
C GLN A 43 -14.85 19.08 19.25
N PHE A 44 -13.54 18.88 19.40
CA PHE A 44 -12.83 17.60 19.33
C PHE A 44 -13.45 16.46 18.51
N SER A 45 -13.62 16.67 17.20
CA SER A 45 -13.56 15.59 16.22
C SER A 45 -12.48 15.97 15.23
N ASP A 46 -11.23 15.73 15.61
CA ASP A 46 -10.01 16.11 14.86
C ASP A 46 -9.89 15.44 13.47
N VAL A 47 -10.91 14.66 13.05
CA VAL A 47 -10.98 14.05 11.73
C VAL A 47 -12.39 14.28 11.17
N ASP A 48 -12.48 15.05 10.09
CA ASP A 48 -13.71 15.15 9.29
C ASP A 48 -14.06 13.74 8.78
N VAL A 49 -15.25 13.24 9.13
CA VAL A 49 -15.71 11.88 8.76
C VAL A 49 -15.70 11.68 7.25
N ASP A 50 -15.96 12.72 6.46
CA ASP A 50 -15.90 12.61 5.02
C ASP A 50 -14.45 12.56 4.52
N LEU A 51 -13.52 13.27 5.18
CA LEU A 51 -12.10 13.18 4.87
C LEU A 51 -11.56 11.77 5.17
N ASP A 52 -11.97 11.15 6.28
CA ASP A 52 -11.57 9.78 6.63
C ASP A 52 -12.04 8.75 5.59
N LYS A 53 -13.27 8.90 5.09
CA LYS A 53 -13.79 8.08 3.99
C LYS A 53 -12.95 8.24 2.72
N GLU A 54 -12.52 9.47 2.41
CA GLU A 54 -11.68 9.76 1.24
C GLU A 54 -10.28 9.17 1.39
N VAL A 55 -9.67 9.24 2.58
CA VAL A 55 -8.39 8.57 2.88
C VAL A 55 -8.53 7.06 2.69
N SER A 56 -9.57 6.46 3.26
CA SER A 56 -9.86 5.02 3.14
C SER A 56 -10.15 4.58 1.70
N PHE A 57 -10.81 5.43 0.91
CA PHE A 57 -11.03 5.20 -0.52
C PHE A 57 -9.72 5.25 -1.30
N ALA A 58 -8.93 6.31 -1.11
CA ALA A 58 -7.66 6.52 -1.80
C ALA A 58 -6.68 5.37 -1.52
N ALA A 59 -6.56 4.93 -0.26
CA ALA A 59 -5.69 3.82 0.11
C ALA A 59 -6.07 2.52 -0.63
N ARG A 60 -7.37 2.21 -0.70
CA ARG A 60 -7.87 1.02 -1.42
C ARG A 60 -7.57 1.07 -2.92
N ILE A 61 -7.71 2.24 -3.54
CA ILE A 61 -7.40 2.41 -4.96
C ILE A 61 -5.90 2.27 -5.21
N SER A 62 -5.05 2.94 -4.42
CA SER A 62 -3.59 2.84 -4.53
C SER A 62 -3.09 1.40 -4.44
N ILE A 63 -3.60 0.63 -3.47
CA ILE A 63 -3.23 -0.79 -3.30
C ILE A 63 -3.67 -1.63 -4.51
N ARG A 64 -4.89 -1.42 -5.02
CA ARG A 64 -5.38 -2.15 -6.20
C ARG A 64 -4.55 -1.87 -7.44
N VAL A 65 -4.22 -0.59 -7.68
CA VAL A 65 -3.35 -0.19 -8.80
C VAL A 65 -1.99 -0.84 -8.66
N MET A 66 -1.38 -0.78 -7.47
CA MET A 66 -0.09 -1.41 -7.21
C MET A 66 -0.13 -2.93 -7.44
N HIS A 67 -1.15 -3.64 -6.94
CA HIS A 67 -1.31 -5.08 -7.18
C HIS A 67 -1.43 -5.41 -8.66
N GLU A 68 -2.23 -4.65 -9.42
CA GLU A 68 -2.39 -4.91 -10.86
C GLU A 68 -1.09 -4.65 -11.63
N LEU A 69 -0.33 -3.62 -11.25
CA LEU A 69 0.97 -3.33 -11.85
C LEU A 69 2.03 -4.36 -11.48
N LEU A 70 2.09 -4.82 -10.22
CA LEU A 70 3.00 -5.88 -9.80
C LEU A 70 2.71 -7.19 -10.57
N ARG A 71 1.43 -7.52 -10.77
CA ARG A 71 1.02 -8.73 -11.49
C ARG A 71 1.46 -8.75 -12.96
N ARG A 72 1.44 -7.60 -13.64
CA ARG A 72 1.77 -7.49 -15.07
C ARG A 72 3.22 -7.11 -15.35
N HIS A 73 3.80 -6.33 -14.46
CA HIS A 73 5.05 -5.60 -14.68
C HIS A 73 5.91 -5.55 -13.41
N GLU A 74 6.10 -6.70 -12.77
CA GLU A 74 6.89 -6.83 -11.54
C GLU A 74 8.30 -6.21 -11.64
N SER A 75 8.90 -6.22 -12.83
CA SER A 75 10.22 -5.63 -13.09
C SER A 75 10.30 -4.10 -12.95
N LEU A 76 9.16 -3.40 -12.92
CA LEU A 76 9.12 -1.95 -12.68
C LEU A 76 9.34 -1.60 -11.20
N PHE A 77 9.26 -2.58 -10.32
CA PHE A 77 9.28 -2.38 -8.87
C PHE A 77 10.60 -2.85 -8.26
N PRO A 78 11.07 -2.21 -7.17
CA PRO A 78 12.24 -2.68 -6.44
C PRO A 78 12.11 -4.14 -6.03
N GLN A 79 13.12 -4.92 -6.40
CA GLN A 79 13.21 -6.34 -6.09
C GLN A 79 14.24 -6.58 -4.98
N ARG A 80 13.97 -7.53 -4.09
CA ARG A 80 14.91 -8.04 -3.10
C ARG A 80 15.24 -9.49 -3.41
N VAL A 81 16.51 -9.85 -3.31
CA VAL A 81 16.96 -11.24 -3.38
C VAL A 81 16.74 -11.89 -2.01
N VAL A 82 15.99 -12.99 -1.98
CA VAL A 82 15.67 -13.74 -0.76
C VAL A 82 16.17 -15.18 -0.92
N PRO A 83 16.89 -15.75 0.06
CA PRO A 83 17.34 -17.12 -0.01
C PRO A 83 16.15 -18.09 0.02
N THR A 84 16.17 -19.07 -0.87
CA THR A 84 15.22 -20.19 -0.92
C THR A 84 15.80 -21.37 -0.14
N TYR A 85 15.02 -21.98 0.75
CA TYR A 85 15.49 -23.06 1.62
C TYR A 85 14.91 -24.43 1.21
N GLU A 86 15.68 -25.50 1.39
CA GLU A 86 15.31 -26.90 1.11
C GLU A 86 14.27 -27.35 2.15
N GLY A 87 13.07 -27.79 1.72
CA GLY A 87 12.03 -28.38 2.58
C GLY A 87 10.87 -27.46 3.02
N GLY A 88 10.60 -26.36 2.33
CA GLY A 88 9.55 -25.39 2.71
C GLY A 88 8.32 -25.30 1.81
N SER A 89 8.03 -26.30 0.97
CA SER A 89 6.99 -26.20 -0.06
C SER A 89 5.81 -27.19 0.04
N GLU A 90 5.55 -27.84 1.19
CA GLU A 90 4.37 -28.71 1.33
C GLU A 90 3.59 -28.66 2.67
N GLU A 91 3.92 -27.84 3.68
CA GLU A 91 3.31 -28.03 5.01
C GLU A 91 2.87 -26.75 5.75
N ASP A 92 2.28 -25.78 5.06
CA ASP A 92 1.51 -24.73 5.77
C ASP A 92 0.37 -24.16 4.91
N SER A 93 -0.71 -24.92 4.79
CA SER A 93 -2.02 -24.41 4.39
C SER A 93 -3.03 -24.90 5.43
N PRO A 94 -3.54 -24.05 6.34
CA PRO A 94 -4.56 -24.46 7.28
C PRO A 94 -5.93 -24.65 6.57
N PRO A 95 -6.83 -25.48 7.14
CA PRO A 95 -8.10 -25.89 6.53
C PRO A 95 -9.13 -24.77 6.37
#